data_AF-A0A9R1CBI7-F1
#
_entry.id   AF-A0A9R1CBI7-F1
#
_cell.length_a   1.000
_cell.length_b   1.000
_cell.length_c   1.000
_cell.angle_alpha   90.00
_cell.angle_beta   90.00
_cell.angle_gamma   90.00
#
_symmetry.space_group_name_H-M   'P 1'
#
loop_
_entity.id
_entity.type
_entity.pdbx_description
1 polymer ?
#
loop_
_entity_poly.entity_id
_entity_poly.type
_entity_poly.pdbx_seq_one_letter_code
_entity_poly.pdbx_strand_id
1 'polypeptide(L)'
;MSVSKSDITKVISDIAIEFVQGITETDDLASRAVNTTTIDNITKVPLTQVSNLQLTRSTSDNYVADTVVAASLSNRKGTVILIKDNIDILPIAYFKKENDVNIEEVLTDTTSDLSFLLQSTIDDAVSDKVLKSATSQNNNIIEHLTPKCKVSWHQRSPYNRYCFTSDGKQAVAGCVAIAGAQALSVLQPKMSMISSWDEATKQYPTNKAIDEIARLVNYIGKQTGMKYGVNASGTKADKLVSLFSVYGINNYGGSNIINVLKTNHGIRALSFKPT
;
A
#
# COMPACT_ATOMS: atom_id res chain seq x y z
N MET A 1 -8.75 -35.29 0.09
CA MET A 1 -9.29 -35.37 1.47
C MET A 1 -9.75 -33.97 1.85
N SER A 2 -11.03 -33.78 2.12
CA SER A 2 -11.59 -32.49 2.54
C SER A 2 -11.33 -32.29 4.04
N VAL A 3 -10.49 -31.30 4.40
CA VAL A 3 -10.33 -30.87 5.78
C VAL A 3 -11.65 -30.27 6.27
N SER A 4 -12.15 -30.69 7.43
CA SER A 4 -13.43 -30.21 7.94
C SER A 4 -13.33 -28.78 8.50
N LYS A 5 -14.44 -28.04 8.56
CA LYS A 5 -14.48 -26.65 9.06
C LYS A 5 -14.06 -26.53 10.55
N SER A 6 -14.20 -27.58 11.35
CA SER A 6 -13.71 -27.62 12.73
C SER A 6 -12.19 -27.76 12.80
N ASP A 7 -11.59 -28.50 11.86
CA ASP A 7 -10.15 -28.74 11.83
C ASP A 7 -9.38 -27.47 11.49
N ILE A 8 -9.88 -26.67 10.54
CA ILE A 8 -9.19 -25.44 10.11
C ILE A 8 -9.17 -24.35 11.19
N THR A 9 -10.21 -24.28 12.02
CA THR A 9 -10.26 -23.32 13.14
C THR A 9 -9.23 -23.68 14.20
N LYS A 10 -9.05 -24.97 14.48
CA LYS A 10 -8.01 -25.45 15.39
C LYS A 10 -6.61 -25.13 14.86
N VAL A 11 -6.35 -25.39 13.57
CA VAL A 11 -5.05 -25.05 12.95
C VAL A 11 -4.75 -23.56 13.04
N ILE A 12 -5.74 -22.68 12.81
CA ILE A 12 -5.59 -21.23 12.99
C ILE A 12 -5.22 -20.90 14.44
N SER A 13 -5.91 -21.50 15.40
CA SER A 13 -5.63 -21.28 16.82
C SER A 13 -4.23 -21.69 17.22
N ASP A 14 -3.80 -22.89 16.80
CA ASP A 14 -2.47 -23.43 17.13
C ASP A 14 -1.37 -22.51 16.55
N ILE A 15 -1.48 -22.13 15.28
CA ILE A 15 -0.52 -21.21 14.61
C ILE A 15 -0.48 -19.84 15.29
N ALA A 16 -1.63 -19.27 15.66
CA ALA A 16 -1.68 -17.96 16.32
C ALA A 16 -1.01 -17.99 17.70
N ILE A 17 -1.22 -19.07 18.46
CA ILE A 17 -0.62 -19.25 19.79
C ILE A 17 0.91 -19.44 19.66
N GLU A 18 1.36 -20.31 18.75
CA GLU A 18 2.78 -20.53 18.48
C GLU A 18 3.50 -19.24 18.06
N PHE A 19 2.86 -18.43 17.21
CA PHE A 19 3.39 -17.14 16.78
C PHE A 19 3.62 -16.18 17.96
N VAL A 20 2.63 -16.04 18.84
CA VAL A 20 2.72 -15.17 20.02
C VAL A 20 3.79 -15.68 20.99
N GLN A 21 3.83 -16.99 21.21
CA GLN A 21 4.86 -17.65 22.03
C GLN A 21 6.27 -17.31 21.54
N GLY A 22 6.51 -17.47 20.24
CA GLY A 22 7.80 -17.17 19.61
C GLY A 22 8.21 -15.69 19.74
N ILE A 23 7.27 -14.75 19.84
CA ILE A 23 7.56 -13.34 20.12
C ILE A 23 7.89 -13.12 21.61
N THR A 24 7.14 -13.76 22.51
CA THR A 24 7.31 -13.56 23.95
C THR A 24 8.56 -14.23 24.55
N GLU A 25 9.09 -15.28 23.92
CA GLU A 25 10.35 -15.91 24.35
C GLU A 25 11.57 -15.00 24.15
N THR A 26 11.49 -14.01 23.25
CA THR A 26 12.53 -12.99 23.04
C THR A 26 12.44 -11.78 23.99
N ASP A 27 11.36 -11.64 24.76
CA ASP A 27 11.19 -10.60 25.80
C ASP A 27 11.37 -11.24 27.19
N ASP A 28 12.53 -11.05 27.82
CA ASP A 28 13.07 -11.77 28.99
C ASP A 28 12.27 -11.67 30.33
N LEU A 29 11.00 -11.27 30.31
CA LEU A 29 10.12 -11.15 31.50
C LEU A 29 8.77 -11.89 31.39
N ALA A 30 8.46 -12.58 30.27
CA ALA A 30 7.12 -13.13 30.02
C ALA A 30 6.99 -14.66 30.12
N SER A 31 8.05 -15.40 30.45
CA SER A 31 8.11 -16.87 30.34
C SER A 31 7.17 -17.66 31.28
N ARG A 32 6.46 -17.02 32.22
CA ARG A 32 5.50 -17.70 33.12
C ARG A 32 4.01 -17.43 32.84
N ALA A 33 3.66 -16.56 31.90
CA ALA A 33 2.27 -16.13 31.68
C ALA A 33 1.59 -16.70 30.41
N VAL A 34 2.29 -17.54 29.63
CA VAL A 34 1.85 -17.95 28.28
C VAL A 34 1.22 -19.36 28.23
N ASN A 35 1.38 -20.18 29.28
CA ASN A 35 0.85 -21.56 29.34
C ASN A 35 -0.69 -21.67 29.47
N THR A 36 -1.42 -20.55 29.43
CA THR A 36 -2.90 -20.52 29.51
C THR A 36 -3.56 -19.68 28.42
N THR A 37 -2.80 -19.22 27.41
CA THR A 37 -3.36 -18.41 26.34
C THR A 37 -4.12 -19.30 25.35
N THR A 38 -5.39 -18.98 25.14
CA THR A 38 -6.30 -19.62 24.19
C THR A 38 -6.85 -18.58 23.21
N ILE A 39 -7.67 -18.98 22.24
CA ILE A 39 -8.37 -18.05 21.35
C ILE A 39 -9.82 -17.87 21.83
N ASP A 40 -10.24 -16.61 22.01
CA ASP A 40 -11.62 -16.26 22.39
C ASP A 40 -12.52 -16.11 21.16
N ASN A 41 -11.99 -15.52 20.08
CA ASN A 41 -12.76 -15.25 18.87
C ASN A 41 -11.90 -15.33 17.60
N ILE A 42 -12.51 -15.76 16.49
CA ILE A 42 -11.88 -15.77 15.15
C ILE A 42 -12.83 -15.13 14.15
N THR A 43 -12.42 -14.01 13.57
CA THR A 43 -13.11 -13.32 12.47
C THR A 43 -12.37 -13.58 11.16
N LYS A 44 -13.11 -13.80 10.07
CA LYS A 44 -12.56 -14.12 8.73
C LYS A 44 -13.19 -13.21 7.69
N VAL A 45 -12.38 -12.48 6.93
CA VAL A 45 -12.83 -11.55 5.89
C VAL A 45 -12.17 -11.92 4.55
N PRO A 46 -12.94 -12.23 3.50
CA PRO A 46 -12.39 -12.44 2.17
C PRO A 46 -11.73 -11.17 1.63
N LEU A 47 -10.51 -11.27 1.08
CA LEU A 47 -9.84 -10.08 0.50
C LEU A 47 -10.62 -9.46 -0.68
N THR A 48 -11.46 -10.25 -1.35
CA THR A 48 -12.34 -9.74 -2.42
C THR A 48 -13.40 -8.75 -1.94
N GLN A 49 -13.72 -8.76 -0.64
CA GLN A 49 -14.63 -7.79 -0.02
C GLN A 49 -13.89 -6.53 0.47
N VAL A 50 -12.57 -6.50 0.33
CA VAL A 50 -11.72 -5.39 0.74
C VAL A 50 -11.43 -4.51 -0.48
N SER A 51 -12.41 -3.70 -0.86
CA SER A 51 -12.39 -2.88 -2.08
C SER A 51 -11.42 -1.68 -2.06
N ASN A 52 -10.81 -1.37 -0.91
CA ASN A 52 -9.99 -0.17 -0.71
C ASN A 52 -8.48 -0.41 -0.72
N LEU A 53 -8.01 -1.65 -0.91
CA LEU A 53 -6.62 -1.88 -1.27
C LEU A 53 -6.41 -1.27 -2.65
N GLN A 54 -6.00 0.00 -2.67
CA GLN A 54 -5.64 0.78 -3.85
C GLN A 54 -4.33 0.22 -4.42
N LEU A 55 -4.38 -1.04 -4.86
CA LEU A 55 -3.32 -1.68 -5.62
C LEU A 55 -3.23 -0.92 -6.95
N THR A 56 -2.31 0.02 -7.01
CA THR A 56 -1.96 0.77 -8.24
C THR A 56 -1.30 -0.13 -9.31
N ARG A 57 -1.27 -1.44 -9.08
CA ARG A 57 -0.83 -2.47 -10.02
C ARG A 57 -2.01 -2.87 -10.90
N SER A 58 -1.81 -2.82 -12.22
CA SER A 58 -2.54 -3.71 -13.12
C SER A 58 -2.08 -5.14 -12.81
N THR A 59 -2.70 -5.81 -11.84
CA THR A 59 -2.53 -7.25 -11.64
C THR A 59 -3.41 -7.99 -12.65
N SER A 60 -3.00 -7.97 -13.91
CA SER A 60 -3.11 -9.21 -14.67
C SER A 60 -2.03 -10.11 -14.10
N ASP A 61 -2.40 -10.90 -13.08
CA ASP A 61 -1.83 -12.23 -12.73
C ASP A 61 -2.08 -12.57 -11.24
N ASN A 62 -3.24 -13.20 -11.01
CA ASN A 62 -3.57 -14.27 -10.05
C ASN A 62 -2.64 -14.51 -8.86
N TYR A 63 -2.63 -13.60 -7.87
CA TYR A 63 -2.39 -14.02 -6.49
C TYR A 63 -3.07 -13.02 -5.55
N VAL A 64 -4.23 -13.41 -5.03
CA VAL A 64 -4.94 -12.72 -3.96
C VAL A 64 -5.03 -13.77 -2.88
N ALA A 65 -4.47 -13.52 -1.70
CA ALA A 65 -4.74 -14.43 -0.59
C ALA A 65 -6.25 -14.53 -0.37
N ASP A 66 -6.77 -15.71 -0.07
CA ASP A 66 -8.22 -15.89 -0.05
C ASP A 66 -8.91 -15.11 1.07
N THR A 67 -8.26 -14.98 2.24
CA THR A 67 -8.91 -14.51 3.46
C THR A 67 -7.92 -13.92 4.47
N VAL A 68 -8.28 -12.77 5.05
CA VAL A 68 -7.64 -12.22 6.26
C VAL A 68 -8.38 -12.74 7.49
N VAL A 69 -7.63 -13.18 8.49
CA VAL A 69 -8.15 -13.76 9.73
C VAL A 69 -7.65 -12.94 10.92
N ALA A 70 -8.54 -12.57 11.83
CA ALA A 70 -8.21 -11.99 13.13
C ALA A 70 -8.53 -13.02 14.21
N ALA A 71 -7.52 -13.42 14.98
CA ALA A 71 -7.64 -14.35 16.09
C ALA A 71 -7.37 -13.61 17.41
N SER A 72 -8.44 -13.33 18.15
CA SER A 72 -8.40 -12.64 19.45
C SER A 72 -7.98 -13.60 20.55
N LEU A 73 -6.91 -13.25 21.28
CA LEU A 73 -6.38 -14.08 22.36
C LEU A 73 -7.20 -13.88 23.63
N SER A 74 -7.31 -14.95 24.40
CA SER A 74 -8.03 -14.95 25.67
C SER A 74 -7.41 -14.01 26.69
N ASN A 75 -8.26 -13.57 27.62
CA ASN A 75 -7.88 -12.65 28.70
C ASN A 75 -7.36 -11.29 28.20
N ARG A 76 -7.86 -10.83 27.04
CA ARG A 76 -7.47 -9.54 26.45
C ARG A 76 -5.95 -9.42 26.27
N LYS A 77 -5.34 -10.47 25.73
CA LYS A 77 -3.90 -10.51 25.42
C LYS A 77 -3.58 -10.04 24.00
N GLY A 78 -4.50 -9.36 23.33
CA GLY A 78 -4.32 -8.83 21.97
C GLY A 78 -4.86 -9.74 20.87
N THR A 79 -4.60 -9.36 19.62
CA THR A 79 -5.12 -10.03 18.42
C THR A 79 -3.99 -10.38 17.47
N VAL A 80 -4.01 -11.60 16.94
CA VAL A 80 -3.10 -12.05 15.87
C VAL A 80 -3.82 -11.92 14.53
N ILE A 81 -3.17 -11.31 13.55
CA ILE A 81 -3.65 -11.26 12.17
C ILE A 81 -2.91 -12.31 11.36
N LEU A 82 -3.69 -13.11 10.62
CA LEU A 82 -3.20 -14.14 9.73
C LEU A 82 -3.74 -13.93 8.31
N ILE A 83 -2.95 -14.34 7.33
CA ILE A 83 -3.39 -14.49 5.95
C ILE A 83 -3.56 -15.98 5.69
N LYS A 84 -4.70 -16.35 5.11
CA LYS A 84 -4.98 -17.70 4.63
C LYS A 84 -5.07 -17.70 3.12
N ASP A 85 -4.24 -18.50 2.48
CA ASP A 85 -4.31 -18.83 1.06
C ASP A 85 -4.54 -20.34 0.91
N ASN A 86 -5.73 -20.75 0.46
CA ASN A 86 -6.13 -22.15 0.41
C ASN A 86 -5.91 -22.94 1.73
N ILE A 87 -4.84 -23.73 1.86
CA ILE A 87 -4.49 -24.47 3.08
C ILE A 87 -3.33 -23.85 3.87
N ASP A 88 -2.62 -22.90 3.27
CA ASP A 88 -1.48 -22.23 3.88
C ASP A 88 -1.97 -21.08 4.75
N ILE A 89 -1.44 -21.00 5.98
CA ILE A 89 -1.83 -20.00 6.97
C ILE A 89 -0.56 -19.33 7.49
N LEU A 90 -0.48 -18.02 7.33
CA LEU A 90 0.65 -17.21 7.73
C LEU A 90 0.23 -16.18 8.77
N PRO A 91 0.76 -16.22 10.01
CA PRO A 91 0.64 -15.09 10.91
C PRO A 91 1.51 -13.93 10.41
N ILE A 92 0.92 -12.73 10.29
CA ILE A 92 1.58 -11.54 9.72
C ILE A 92 1.77 -10.40 10.71
N ALA A 93 0.94 -10.33 11.76
CA ALA A 93 1.06 -9.32 12.80
C ALA A 93 0.46 -9.78 14.13
N TYR A 94 0.99 -9.25 15.23
CA TYR A 94 0.42 -9.38 16.56
C TYR A 94 0.22 -8.00 17.18
N PHE A 95 -1.04 -7.62 17.37
CA PHE A 95 -1.44 -6.37 18.00
C PHE A 95 -1.70 -6.60 19.49
N LYS A 96 -0.64 -6.57 20.30
CA LYS A 96 -0.66 -6.87 21.75
C LYS A 96 -1.67 -6.04 22.57
N LYS A 97 -1.99 -4.82 22.12
CA LYS A 97 -2.92 -3.91 22.82
C LYS A 97 -4.36 -3.98 22.29
N GLU A 98 -4.56 -4.57 21.11
CA GLU A 98 -5.86 -4.59 20.42
C GLU A 98 -6.52 -5.96 20.59
N ASN A 99 -7.65 -6.03 21.29
CA ASN A 99 -8.24 -7.31 21.71
C ASN A 99 -9.31 -7.85 20.76
N ASP A 100 -9.96 -6.96 20.01
CA ASP A 100 -11.12 -7.27 19.19
C ASP A 100 -11.01 -6.53 17.86
N VAL A 101 -9.97 -6.81 17.07
CA VAL A 101 -9.75 -6.13 15.79
C VAL A 101 -10.86 -6.49 14.80
N ASN A 102 -11.71 -5.52 14.50
CA ASN A 102 -12.71 -5.63 13.44
C ASN A 102 -12.05 -5.38 12.08
N ILE A 103 -11.70 -6.44 11.37
CA ILE A 103 -10.99 -6.36 10.09
C ILE A 103 -11.76 -5.51 9.06
N GLU A 104 -13.09 -5.65 8.96
CA GLU A 104 -13.87 -4.93 7.94
C GLU A 104 -13.85 -3.41 8.17
N GLU A 105 -14.00 -3.01 9.44
CA GLU A 105 -13.93 -1.60 9.84
C GLU A 105 -12.51 -1.05 9.63
N VAL A 106 -11.50 -1.78 10.09
CA VAL A 106 -10.10 -1.35 9.98
C VAL A 106 -9.66 -1.24 8.52
N LEU A 107 -10.12 -2.12 7.63
CA LEU A 107 -9.76 -2.05 6.20
C LEU A 107 -10.56 -1.00 5.41
N THR A 108 -11.65 -0.50 5.96
CA THR A 108 -12.43 0.61 5.36
C THR A 108 -12.08 1.96 5.95
N ASP A 109 -11.53 1.98 7.16
CA ASP A 109 -10.93 3.16 7.78
C ASP A 109 -9.67 3.58 7.02
N THR A 110 -9.55 4.87 6.73
CA THR A 110 -8.40 5.45 6.00
C THR A 110 -7.60 6.43 6.86
N THR A 111 -7.90 6.47 8.16
CA THR A 111 -7.40 7.50 9.08
C THR A 111 -6.77 6.94 10.35
N SER A 112 -7.17 5.77 10.84
CA SER A 112 -6.55 5.20 12.05
C SER A 112 -5.20 4.55 11.77
N ASP A 113 -4.34 4.63 12.79
CA ASP A 113 -3.02 3.98 12.82
C ASP A 113 -3.11 2.46 12.65
N LEU A 114 -4.08 1.84 13.33
CA LEU A 114 -4.32 0.41 13.23
C LEU A 114 -4.65 0.01 11.79
N SER A 115 -5.46 0.82 11.10
CA SER A 115 -5.76 0.64 9.69
C SER A 115 -4.53 0.71 8.81
N PHE A 116 -3.72 1.77 8.94
CA PHE A 116 -2.50 1.92 8.15
C PHE A 116 -1.52 0.77 8.38
N LEU A 117 -1.30 0.37 9.63
CA LEU A 117 -0.42 -0.74 9.97
C LEU A 117 -0.94 -2.06 9.40
N LEU A 118 -2.24 -2.34 9.55
CA LEU A 118 -2.83 -3.58 9.06
C LEU A 118 -2.79 -3.66 7.53
N GLN A 119 -3.23 -2.61 6.84
CA GLN A 119 -3.22 -2.55 5.37
C GLN A 119 -1.81 -2.70 4.82
N SER A 120 -0.82 -1.97 5.36
CA SER A 120 0.58 -2.08 4.93
C SER A 120 1.13 -3.49 5.15
N THR A 121 0.82 -4.11 6.30
CA THR A 121 1.29 -5.47 6.61
C THR A 121 0.69 -6.49 5.65
N ILE A 122 -0.60 -6.35 5.32
CA ILE A 122 -1.27 -7.22 4.34
C ILE A 122 -0.65 -7.03 2.95
N ASP A 123 -0.46 -5.78 2.51
CA ASP A 123 0.14 -5.47 1.21
C ASP A 123 1.56 -6.03 1.08
N ASP A 124 2.38 -5.92 2.11
CA ASP A 124 3.74 -6.47 2.15
C ASP A 124 3.71 -8.00 2.07
N ALA A 125 2.87 -8.65 2.89
CA ALA A 125 2.74 -10.10 2.91
C ALA A 125 2.22 -10.68 1.59
N VAL A 126 1.26 -10.01 0.94
CA VAL A 126 0.73 -10.40 -0.37
C VAL A 126 1.76 -10.17 -1.49
N SER A 127 2.50 -9.06 -1.43
CA SER A 127 3.46 -8.68 -2.47
C SER A 127 4.70 -9.58 -2.49
N ASP A 128 5.20 -9.95 -1.31
CA ASP A 128 6.44 -10.72 -1.22
C ASP A 128 6.27 -12.19 -1.56
N LYS A 129 5.04 -12.74 -1.60
CA LYS A 129 4.73 -14.16 -1.92
C LYS A 129 5.59 -15.20 -1.16
N VAL A 130 6.32 -14.79 -0.12
CA VAL A 130 7.23 -15.67 0.60
C VAL A 130 6.82 -15.69 2.07
N LEU A 131 6.40 -16.87 2.52
CA LEU A 131 6.38 -17.32 3.90
C LEU A 131 7.82 -17.35 4.44
N LYS A 132 8.48 -16.19 4.57
CA LYS A 132 9.79 -16.15 5.25
C LYS A 132 9.53 -16.31 6.74
N SER A 133 10.37 -17.08 7.42
CA SER A 133 10.48 -17.04 8.88
C SER A 133 10.60 -15.58 9.31
N ALA A 134 9.52 -15.04 9.84
CA ALA A 134 9.48 -13.66 10.29
C ALA A 134 10.44 -13.55 11.47
N THR A 135 11.57 -12.87 11.29
CA THR A 135 12.27 -12.30 12.44
C THR A 135 11.30 -11.33 13.10
N SER A 136 10.90 -11.61 14.34
CA SER A 136 10.08 -10.72 15.15
C SER A 136 10.69 -9.31 15.14
N GLN A 137 9.96 -8.34 14.59
CA GLN A 137 10.33 -6.94 14.63
C GLN A 137 9.24 -6.17 15.38
N ASN A 138 9.63 -5.51 16.47
CA ASN A 138 8.76 -4.60 17.20
C ASN A 138 8.64 -3.30 16.41
N ASN A 139 7.63 -3.23 15.54
CA ASN A 139 7.32 -2.02 14.78
C ASN A 139 6.55 -1.04 15.66
N ASN A 140 7.06 0.18 15.78
CA ASN A 140 6.40 1.29 16.46
C ASN A 140 6.15 2.43 15.48
N ILE A 141 5.00 3.09 15.59
CA ILE A 141 4.79 4.36 14.91
C ILE A 141 5.65 5.40 15.61
N ILE A 142 6.59 5.97 14.85
CA ILE A 142 7.51 7.00 15.35
C ILE A 142 7.13 8.42 14.92
N GLU A 143 6.21 8.55 13.95
CA GLU A 143 5.75 9.83 13.44
C GLU A 143 4.41 9.68 12.69
N HIS A 144 3.46 10.60 12.91
CA HIS A 144 2.25 10.73 12.09
C HIS A 144 2.41 11.91 11.14
N LEU A 145 2.15 11.68 9.85
CA LEU A 145 2.30 12.69 8.81
C LEU A 145 1.00 12.81 8.03
N THR A 146 0.44 14.02 7.96
CA THR A 146 -0.76 14.28 7.16
C THR A 146 -0.47 14.02 5.67
N PRO A 147 -1.31 13.25 4.95
CA PRO A 147 -1.20 13.09 3.51
C PRO A 147 -1.23 14.44 2.79
N LYS A 148 -0.20 14.73 1.99
CA LYS A 148 -0.08 16.01 1.28
C LYS A 148 -0.65 15.97 -0.13
N CYS A 149 -0.72 14.79 -0.73
CA CYS A 149 -1.32 14.61 -2.04
C CYS A 149 -2.84 14.72 -1.89
N LYS A 150 -3.40 15.81 -2.42
CA LYS A 150 -4.84 16.10 -2.36
C LYS A 150 -5.61 15.57 -3.57
N VAL A 151 -4.90 14.99 -4.53
CA VAL A 151 -5.46 14.51 -5.80
C VAL A 151 -5.36 13.00 -5.89
N SER A 152 -6.31 12.42 -6.62
CA SER A 152 -6.36 11.00 -6.98
C SER A 152 -6.60 10.88 -8.48
N TRP A 153 -5.55 11.08 -9.27
CA TRP A 153 -5.57 10.95 -10.72
C TRP A 153 -5.32 9.48 -11.12
N HIS A 154 -5.90 9.07 -12.25
CA HIS A 154 -5.84 7.68 -12.72
C HIS A 154 -5.26 7.55 -14.13
N GLN A 155 -4.92 6.33 -14.56
CA GLN A 155 -4.21 6.09 -15.83
C GLN A 155 -5.09 6.18 -17.09
N ARG A 156 -6.40 6.37 -16.95
CA ARG A 156 -7.38 6.44 -18.04
C ARG A 156 -7.93 7.86 -18.25
N SER A 157 -8.93 7.98 -19.12
CA SER A 157 -9.60 9.24 -19.45
C SER A 157 -10.14 9.91 -18.19
N PRO A 158 -9.90 11.22 -17.97
CA PRO A 158 -9.41 12.18 -18.98
C PRO A 158 -7.88 12.34 -19.06
N TYR A 159 -7.11 11.79 -18.13
CA TYR A 159 -5.69 12.09 -17.97
C TYR A 159 -4.79 11.45 -19.04
N ASN A 160 -5.25 10.38 -19.69
CA ASN A 160 -4.51 9.76 -20.79
C ASN A 160 -4.78 10.39 -22.17
N ARG A 161 -5.57 11.47 -22.27
CA ARG A 161 -6.00 12.09 -23.55
C ARG A 161 -4.90 12.25 -24.61
N TYR A 162 -3.66 12.46 -24.19
CA TYR A 162 -2.52 12.68 -25.08
C TYR A 162 -1.52 11.51 -25.12
N CYS A 163 -1.87 10.36 -24.55
CA CYS A 163 -1.05 9.16 -24.50
C CYS A 163 -1.47 8.19 -25.61
N PHE A 164 -0.59 7.97 -26.58
CA PHE A 164 -0.86 7.09 -27.71
C PHE A 164 0.23 6.03 -27.86
N THR A 165 -0.16 4.85 -28.31
CA THR A 165 0.77 3.81 -28.79
C THR A 165 1.47 4.27 -30.07
N SER A 166 2.52 3.57 -30.49
CA SER A 166 3.23 3.89 -31.73
C SER A 166 2.35 3.78 -32.99
N ASP A 167 1.30 2.97 -32.97
CA ASP A 167 0.28 2.85 -34.03
C ASP A 167 -0.90 3.81 -33.86
N GLY A 168 -0.82 4.79 -32.93
CA GLY A 168 -1.79 5.87 -32.77
C GLY A 168 -3.05 5.53 -31.97
N LYS A 169 -3.13 4.34 -31.36
CA LYS A 169 -4.25 3.97 -30.49
C LYS A 169 -4.13 4.65 -29.13
N GLN A 170 -5.27 4.93 -28.52
CA GLN A 170 -5.35 5.45 -27.17
C GLN A 170 -4.71 4.47 -26.17
N ALA A 171 -3.63 4.89 -25.50
CA ALA A 171 -2.93 4.10 -24.50
C ALA A 171 -3.38 4.47 -23.08
N VAL A 172 -3.16 3.59 -22.10
CA VAL A 172 -3.17 4.00 -20.69
C VAL A 172 -1.93 4.85 -20.39
N ALA A 173 -2.03 5.80 -19.46
CA ALA A 173 -0.94 6.72 -19.16
C ALA A 173 0.31 6.05 -18.57
N GLY A 174 0.13 4.96 -17.81
CA GLY A 174 1.18 4.30 -17.04
C GLY A 174 1.28 4.83 -15.61
N CYS A 175 1.50 3.93 -14.65
CA CYS A 175 1.52 4.25 -13.22
C CYS A 175 2.62 5.26 -12.88
N VAL A 176 3.79 5.16 -13.51
CA VAL A 176 4.92 6.10 -13.28
C VAL A 176 4.56 7.53 -13.70
N ALA A 177 3.85 7.71 -14.81
CA ALA A 177 3.45 9.05 -15.26
C ALA A 177 2.41 9.67 -14.32
N ILE A 178 1.43 8.88 -13.86
CA ILE A 178 0.44 9.33 -12.88
C ILE A 178 1.08 9.64 -11.53
N ALA A 179 1.92 8.75 -10.99
CA ALA A 179 2.62 8.98 -9.74
C ALA A 179 3.51 10.23 -9.81
N GLY A 180 4.23 10.41 -10.93
CA GLY A 180 5.00 11.61 -11.19
C GLY A 180 4.15 12.88 -11.22
N ALA A 181 2.97 12.83 -11.85
CA ALA A 181 2.07 13.98 -11.92
C ALA A 181 1.52 14.34 -10.52
N GLN A 182 1.05 13.35 -9.76
CA GLN A 182 0.56 13.56 -8.40
C GLN A 182 1.66 14.09 -7.47
N ALA A 183 2.89 13.57 -7.60
CA ALA A 183 4.07 14.09 -6.91
C ALA A 183 4.30 15.59 -7.21
N LEU A 184 4.23 15.98 -8.48
CA LEU A 184 4.37 17.39 -8.87
C LEU A 184 3.23 18.27 -8.36
N SER A 185 2.02 17.72 -8.15
CA SER A 185 0.92 18.46 -7.52
C SER A 185 1.17 18.83 -6.05
N VAL A 186 2.00 18.04 -5.36
CA VAL A 186 2.47 18.33 -4.00
C VAL A 186 3.66 19.29 -4.04
N LEU A 187 4.61 19.06 -4.95
CA LEU A 187 5.84 19.84 -5.07
C LEU A 187 5.65 21.23 -5.68
N GLN A 188 4.60 21.39 -6.49
CA GLN A 188 4.17 22.62 -7.14
C GLN A 188 5.29 23.45 -7.79
N PRO A 189 6.19 22.86 -8.61
CA PRO A 189 7.22 23.64 -9.27
C PRO A 189 6.62 24.60 -10.30
N LYS A 190 7.34 25.66 -10.64
CA LYS A 190 7.00 26.52 -11.77
C LYS A 190 7.17 25.75 -13.07
N MET A 191 6.09 25.51 -13.79
CA MET A 191 6.12 24.87 -15.10
C MET A 191 5.11 25.50 -16.05
N SER A 192 5.48 25.67 -17.32
CA SER A 192 4.65 26.36 -18.33
C SER A 192 3.34 25.64 -18.68
N MET A 193 3.25 24.36 -18.37
CA MET A 193 2.10 23.51 -18.70
C MET A 193 0.97 23.55 -17.68
N ILE A 194 1.25 23.97 -16.44
CA ILE A 194 0.25 24.10 -15.38
C ILE A 194 0.13 25.59 -15.06
N SER A 195 -1.03 26.17 -15.37
CA SER A 195 -1.25 27.60 -15.14
C SER A 195 -1.52 27.93 -13.67
N SER A 196 -2.11 26.99 -12.92
CA SER A 196 -2.36 27.11 -11.49
C SER A 196 -2.44 25.72 -10.85
N TRP A 197 -1.55 25.45 -9.89
CA TRP A 197 -1.61 24.22 -9.09
C TRP A 197 -2.83 24.21 -8.16
N ASP A 198 -3.25 25.37 -7.66
CA ASP A 198 -4.46 25.48 -6.84
C ASP A 198 -5.70 25.05 -7.62
N GLU A 199 -5.80 25.45 -8.89
CA GLU A 199 -6.88 25.02 -9.76
C GLU A 199 -6.77 23.53 -10.11
N ALA A 200 -5.57 23.06 -10.46
CA ALA A 200 -5.33 21.65 -10.82
C ALA A 200 -5.59 20.65 -9.68
N THR A 201 -5.51 21.11 -8.42
CA THR A 201 -5.67 20.27 -7.22
C THR A 201 -7.04 20.36 -6.57
N LYS A 202 -7.98 21.12 -7.14
CA LYS A 202 -9.38 21.12 -6.69
C LYS A 202 -10.01 19.74 -6.86
N GLN A 203 -11.01 19.44 -6.03
CA GLN A 203 -11.85 18.25 -6.20
C GLN A 203 -12.55 18.23 -7.57
N TYR A 204 -12.93 19.42 -8.06
CA TYR A 204 -13.56 19.61 -9.37
C TYR A 204 -12.80 20.68 -10.16
N PRO A 205 -11.66 20.31 -10.80
CA PRO A 205 -10.89 21.24 -11.61
C PRO A 205 -11.66 21.60 -12.90
N THR A 206 -11.43 22.80 -13.42
CA THR A 206 -11.98 23.22 -14.72
C THR A 206 -11.50 22.31 -15.86
N ASN A 207 -12.26 22.26 -16.96
CA ASN A 207 -11.87 21.52 -18.17
C ASN A 207 -10.49 21.92 -18.71
N LYS A 208 -10.13 23.20 -18.57
CA LYS A 208 -8.79 23.70 -18.91
C LYS A 208 -7.73 23.04 -18.03
N ALA A 209 -7.90 23.04 -16.72
CA ALA A 209 -6.97 22.39 -15.80
C ALA A 209 -6.88 20.88 -16.01
N ILE A 210 -8.00 20.20 -16.32
CA ILE A 210 -8.00 18.78 -16.71
C ILE A 210 -7.15 18.55 -17.97
N ASP A 211 -7.25 19.43 -18.97
CA ASP A 211 -6.41 19.36 -20.17
C ASP A 211 -4.93 19.58 -19.86
N GLU A 212 -4.61 20.57 -19.03
CA GLU A 212 -3.26 20.85 -18.53
C GLU A 212 -2.66 19.64 -17.79
N ILE A 213 -3.45 18.97 -16.93
CA ILE A 213 -3.04 17.73 -16.25
C ILE A 213 -2.79 16.61 -17.26
N ALA A 214 -3.65 16.44 -18.28
CA ALA A 214 -3.43 15.42 -19.30
C ALA A 214 -2.15 15.68 -20.12
N ARG A 215 -1.83 16.96 -20.39
CA ARG A 215 -0.56 17.35 -21.02
C ARG A 215 0.63 17.07 -20.10
N LEU A 216 0.49 17.32 -18.80
CA LEU A 216 1.48 16.97 -17.78
C LEU A 216 1.78 15.48 -17.77
N VAL A 217 0.75 14.64 -17.71
CA VAL A 217 0.89 13.18 -17.71
C VAL A 217 1.61 12.69 -18.97
N ASN A 218 1.24 13.20 -20.16
CA ASN A 218 1.93 12.87 -21.41
C ASN A 218 3.38 13.36 -21.43
N TYR A 219 3.65 14.59 -20.96
CA TYR A 219 5.00 15.12 -20.87
C TYR A 219 5.89 14.25 -19.99
N ILE A 220 5.43 13.87 -18.79
CA ILE A 220 6.17 12.98 -17.90
C ILE A 220 6.42 11.63 -18.60
N GLY A 221 5.41 11.06 -19.25
CA GLY A 221 5.57 9.82 -20.01
C GLY A 221 6.64 9.94 -21.10
N LYS A 222 6.67 11.03 -21.86
CA LYS A 222 7.73 11.29 -22.86
C LYS A 222 9.11 11.44 -22.22
N GLN A 223 9.24 12.24 -21.16
CA GLN A 223 10.53 12.48 -20.49
C GLN A 223 11.08 11.22 -19.81
N THR A 224 10.20 10.31 -19.40
CA THR A 224 10.58 9.04 -18.78
C THR A 224 10.73 7.90 -19.78
N GLY A 225 10.52 8.13 -21.08
CA GLY A 225 10.63 7.09 -22.11
C GLY A 225 9.56 6.00 -21.97
N MET A 226 8.33 6.39 -21.64
CA MET A 226 7.19 5.48 -21.47
C MET A 226 6.95 4.62 -22.72
N LYS A 227 6.87 3.30 -22.51
CA LYS A 227 6.38 2.36 -23.52
C LYS A 227 4.86 2.29 -23.40
N TYR A 228 4.16 2.97 -24.30
CA TYR A 228 2.70 3.06 -24.28
C TYR A 228 2.04 1.81 -24.84
N GLY A 229 1.03 1.30 -24.12
CA GLY A 229 0.16 0.21 -24.55
C GLY A 229 -1.30 0.46 -24.18
N VAL A 230 -2.21 -0.23 -24.88
CA VAL A 230 -3.66 -0.08 -24.69
C VAL A 230 -4.10 -0.60 -23.31
N ASN A 231 -3.47 -1.69 -22.84
CA ASN A 231 -3.81 -2.32 -21.56
C ASN A 231 -2.84 -1.98 -20.44
N ALA A 232 -1.56 -1.73 -20.78
CA ALA A 232 -0.52 -1.41 -19.83
C ALA A 232 0.53 -0.51 -20.49
N SER A 233 1.07 0.43 -19.72
CA SER A 233 2.18 1.30 -20.12
C SER A 233 3.25 1.28 -19.05
N GLY A 234 4.52 1.19 -19.45
CA GLY A 234 5.62 0.92 -18.53
C GLY A 234 6.86 1.77 -18.76
N THR A 235 7.48 2.19 -17.66
CA THR A 235 8.84 2.73 -17.60
C THR A 235 9.41 2.54 -16.19
N LYS A 236 10.67 2.94 -15.97
CA LYS A 236 11.33 2.90 -14.66
C LYS A 236 11.12 4.22 -13.92
N ALA A 237 10.84 4.19 -12.63
CA ALA A 237 10.62 5.43 -11.87
C ALA A 237 11.89 6.16 -11.47
N ASP A 238 13.07 5.54 -11.57
CA ASP A 238 14.34 6.26 -11.43
C ASP A 238 14.43 7.44 -12.42
N LYS A 239 13.75 7.34 -13.58
CA LYS A 239 13.60 8.43 -14.55
C LYS A 239 12.84 9.64 -14.00
N LEU A 240 11.96 9.47 -13.02
CA LEU A 240 11.30 10.61 -12.35
C LEU A 240 12.30 11.44 -11.56
N VAL A 241 13.33 10.83 -10.97
CA VAL A 241 14.38 11.57 -10.24
C VAL A 241 15.10 12.53 -11.19
N SER A 242 15.47 12.05 -12.38
CA SER A 242 16.07 12.89 -13.41
C SER A 242 15.12 14.02 -13.83
N LEU A 243 13.83 13.74 -14.03
CA LEU A 243 12.85 14.75 -14.39
C LEU A 243 12.68 15.81 -13.29
N PHE A 244 12.54 15.39 -12.03
CA PHE A 244 12.36 16.29 -10.90
C PHE A 244 13.57 17.22 -10.70
N SER A 245 14.78 16.73 -10.96
CA SER A 245 16.00 17.54 -10.88
C SER A 245 15.98 18.74 -11.85
N VAL A 246 15.33 18.63 -13.01
CA VAL A 246 15.17 19.74 -13.97
C VAL A 246 14.39 20.91 -13.37
N TYR A 247 13.53 20.63 -12.39
CA TYR A 247 12.74 21.63 -11.67
C TYR A 247 13.33 22.00 -10.31
N GLY A 248 14.61 21.68 -10.05
CA GLY A 248 15.29 21.99 -8.79
C GLY A 248 14.82 21.16 -7.60
N ILE A 249 14.14 20.04 -7.84
CA ILE A 249 13.68 19.13 -6.79
C ILE A 249 14.79 18.12 -6.50
N ASN A 250 15.28 18.13 -5.26
CA ASN A 250 16.40 17.30 -4.82
C ASN A 250 15.94 15.94 -4.27
N ASN A 251 16.73 14.89 -4.55
CA ASN A 251 16.59 13.58 -3.93
C ASN A 251 17.48 13.51 -2.68
N TYR A 252 16.87 13.34 -1.51
CA TYR A 252 17.58 13.30 -0.21
C TYR A 252 17.86 11.87 0.30
N GLY A 253 17.51 10.84 -0.49
CA GLY A 253 17.69 9.44 -0.11
C GLY A 253 16.72 8.95 0.97
N GLY A 254 16.68 7.62 1.17
CA GLY A 254 15.73 6.98 2.09
C GLY A 254 16.00 7.23 3.57
N SER A 255 17.25 7.47 3.97
CA SER A 255 17.62 7.72 5.38
C SER A 255 17.07 9.02 5.95
N ASN A 256 16.75 10.00 5.09
CA ASN A 256 16.21 11.30 5.50
C ASN A 256 14.69 11.39 5.35
N ILE A 257 14.01 10.26 5.16
CA ILE A 257 12.61 10.26 4.71
C ILE A 257 11.67 11.03 5.65
N ILE A 258 11.82 10.87 6.97
CA ILE A 258 10.97 11.57 7.95
C ILE A 258 11.20 13.08 7.86
N ASN A 259 12.46 13.52 7.81
CA ASN A 259 12.79 14.94 7.70
C ASN A 259 12.24 15.56 6.41
N VAL A 260 12.37 14.85 5.28
CA VAL A 260 11.80 15.28 4.00
C VAL A 260 10.28 15.38 4.10
N LEU A 261 9.62 14.34 4.62
CA LEU A 261 8.16 14.31 4.75
C LEU A 261 7.62 15.31 5.80
N LYS A 262 8.46 15.90 6.66
CA LYS A 262 8.06 17.02 7.52
C LYS A 262 8.04 18.37 6.79
N THR A 263 8.75 18.52 5.67
CA THR A 263 8.72 19.76 4.86
C THR A 263 7.37 19.94 4.16
N ASN A 264 6.94 21.18 3.87
CA ASN A 264 5.64 21.44 3.22
C ASN A 264 5.41 20.68 1.91
N HIS A 265 6.48 20.43 1.15
CA HIS A 265 6.39 19.85 -0.20
C HIS A 265 7.08 18.49 -0.33
N GLY A 266 7.69 17.96 0.73
CA GLY A 266 8.40 16.69 0.65
C GLY A 266 7.49 15.51 0.39
N ILE A 267 7.93 14.61 -0.49
CA ILE A 267 7.21 13.42 -0.91
C ILE A 267 8.12 12.18 -0.86
N ARG A 268 7.49 11.01 -0.85
CA ARG A 268 8.14 9.74 -1.16
C ARG A 268 7.61 9.24 -2.50
N ALA A 269 8.49 9.09 -3.48
CA ALA A 269 8.15 8.42 -4.74
C ALA A 269 8.69 6.99 -4.68
N LEU A 270 7.80 6.00 -4.84
CA LEU A 270 8.17 4.58 -4.83
C LEU A 270 7.98 3.97 -6.21
N SER A 271 8.88 3.05 -6.54
CA SER A 271 8.69 2.13 -7.65
C SER A 271 9.17 0.76 -7.23
N PHE A 272 8.24 -0.18 -7.28
CA PHE A 272 8.55 -1.58 -7.14
C PHE A 272 9.04 -2.07 -8.50
N LYS A 273 10.28 -2.53 -8.54
CA LYS A 273 10.79 -3.31 -9.66
C LYS A 273 10.14 -4.70 -9.51
N PRO A 274 9.37 -5.21 -10.48
CA PRO A 274 9.00 -6.62 -10.45
C PRO A 274 10.30 -7.42 -10.49
N THR A 275 10.57 -8.13 -9.40
CA THR A 275 11.59 -9.19 -9.34
C THR A 275 11.09 -10.42 -10.05
#